data_AF-A0A9Q8INE2-F1
#
_entry.id   AF-A0A9Q8INE2-F1
#
_cell.length_a   1.000
_cell.length_b   1.000
_cell.length_c   1.000
_cell.angle_alpha   90.00
_cell.angle_beta   90.00
_cell.angle_gamma   90.00
#
_symmetry.space_group_name_H-M   'P 1'
#
loop_
_entity.id
_entity.type
_entity.pdbx_description
1 polymer ?
#
loop_
_entity_poly.entity_id
_entity_poly.type
_entity_poly.pdbx_seq_one_letter_code
_entity_poly.pdbx_strand_id
1 'polypeptide(L)'
;MISNKKSILRLNISILFALLLFFSADANLVHAKYKGHHQTPTELRGNWYAWDKHKKKFNHMHIYKYSIYLNRKKLYVKNHKSYMYIIKHKKGSSHYGNQHGFGGTNYTFHKSFTMGDAKAYWLSRRKVNGRRVLKTYKNSLGFNIYNRKKIKHDYAYNYTKYNYMSKIGR
;
A
#
# COMPACT_ATOMS: atom_id res chain seq x y z
N MET A 1 52.45 23.71 -32.71
CA MET A 1 51.26 24.36 -32.11
C MET A 1 49.97 23.71 -32.64
N ILE A 2 49.69 22.45 -32.31
CA ILE A 2 48.48 21.73 -32.74
C ILE A 2 48.12 20.72 -31.65
N SER A 3 47.13 21.02 -30.78
CA SER A 3 46.31 20.02 -30.06
C SER A 3 45.47 20.67 -28.93
N ASN A 4 44.63 21.67 -29.24
CA ASN A 4 43.63 22.15 -28.26
C ASN A 4 42.19 22.09 -28.81
N LYS A 5 41.98 22.30 -30.11
CA LYS A 5 40.63 22.30 -30.70
C LYS A 5 39.92 20.94 -30.62
N LYS A 6 40.64 19.82 -30.80
CA LYS A 6 40.08 18.46 -30.71
C LYS A 6 39.71 18.06 -29.28
N SER A 7 40.44 18.55 -28.28
CA SER A 7 40.17 18.29 -26.86
C SER A 7 38.94 19.05 -26.37
N ILE A 8 38.82 20.33 -26.74
CA ILE A 8 37.67 21.18 -26.43
C ILE A 8 36.39 20.62 -27.07
N LEU A 9 36.47 20.16 -28.33
CA LEU A 9 35.32 19.54 -29.01
C LEU A 9 34.83 18.26 -28.30
N ARG A 10 35.76 17.40 -27.84
CA ARG A 10 35.42 16.17 -27.12
C ARG A 10 34.78 16.47 -25.77
N LEU A 11 35.30 17.45 -25.02
CA LEU A 11 34.75 17.86 -23.73
C LEU A 11 33.31 18.38 -23.88
N ASN A 12 33.05 19.21 -24.89
CA ASN A 12 31.71 19.74 -25.17
C ASN A 12 30.71 18.65 -25.54
N ILE A 13 31.12 17.63 -26.31
CA ILE A 13 30.26 16.49 -26.66
C ILE A 13 29.93 15.67 -25.40
N SER A 14 30.92 15.43 -24.51
CA SER A 14 30.69 14.70 -23.27
C SER A 14 29.74 15.42 -22.31
N ILE A 15 29.84 16.75 -22.21
CA ILE A 15 28.92 17.57 -21.40
C ILE A 15 27.50 17.55 -21.98
N LEU A 16 27.37 17.66 -23.32
CA LEU A 16 26.07 17.58 -24.00
C LEU A 16 25.41 16.21 -23.80
N PHE A 17 26.21 15.15 -23.86
CA PHE A 17 25.74 13.77 -23.63
C PHE A 17 25.33 13.54 -22.17
N ALA A 18 26.09 14.09 -21.21
CA ALA A 18 25.74 14.03 -19.79
C ALA A 18 24.42 14.78 -19.51
N LEU A 19 24.24 15.96 -20.08
CA LEU A 19 22.99 16.73 -19.95
C LEU A 19 21.78 15.98 -20.54
N LEU A 20 21.93 15.37 -21.72
CA LEU A 20 20.87 14.55 -22.33
C LEU A 20 20.47 13.34 -21.47
N LEU A 21 21.43 12.70 -20.80
CA LEU A 21 21.15 11.62 -19.84
C LEU A 21 20.45 12.11 -18.57
N PHE A 22 20.81 13.29 -18.06
CA PHE A 22 20.13 13.90 -16.91
C PHE A 22 18.69 14.31 -17.22
N PHE A 23 18.40 14.86 -18.41
CA PHE A 23 17.04 15.23 -18.81
C PHE A 23 16.13 14.04 -19.17
N SER A 24 16.69 12.92 -19.63
CA SER A 24 15.92 11.70 -19.94
C SER A 24 15.61 10.83 -18.71
N ALA A 25 16.31 11.05 -17.58
CA ALA A 25 16.07 10.31 -16.35
C ALA A 25 14.81 10.76 -15.56
N ASP A 26 14.31 11.99 -15.80
CA ASP A 26 13.24 12.58 -14.98
C ASP A 26 11.80 12.38 -15.51
N ALA A 27 11.60 11.77 -16.69
CA ALA A 27 10.28 11.70 -17.32
C ALA A 27 9.52 10.38 -17.11
N ASN A 28 10.05 9.42 -16.35
CA ASN A 28 9.32 8.20 -16.00
C ASN A 28 8.70 8.29 -14.61
N LEU A 29 7.85 9.31 -14.40
CA LEU A 29 6.76 9.20 -13.43
C LEU A 29 5.84 8.09 -13.93
N VAL A 30 6.17 6.84 -13.62
CA VAL A 30 5.30 5.67 -13.80
C VAL A 30 4.10 5.86 -12.86
N HIS A 31 3.18 6.72 -13.26
CA HIS A 31 1.89 6.89 -12.62
C HIS A 31 1.04 5.72 -13.09
N ALA A 32 1.17 4.60 -12.38
CA ALA A 32 0.46 3.40 -12.75
C ALA A 32 -1.07 3.61 -12.62
N LYS A 33 -1.72 3.83 -13.76
CA LYS A 33 -3.17 4.07 -13.88
C LYS A 33 -3.95 2.87 -13.35
N TYR A 34 -4.83 3.10 -12.38
CA TYR A 34 -5.71 2.08 -11.83
C TYR A 34 -6.71 1.60 -12.90
N LYS A 35 -6.54 0.38 -13.43
CA LYS A 35 -7.45 -0.25 -14.40
C LYS A 35 -8.79 -0.75 -13.81
N GLY A 36 -9.37 -0.04 -12.84
CA GLY A 36 -10.67 -0.39 -12.26
C GLY A 36 -10.67 -1.67 -11.40
N HIS A 37 -11.87 -2.21 -11.16
CA HIS A 37 -12.15 -3.26 -10.17
C HIS A 37 -11.68 -4.67 -10.59
N HIS A 38 -10.63 -4.78 -11.40
CA HIS A 38 -10.13 -6.03 -11.96
C HIS A 38 -8.69 -6.37 -11.55
N GLN A 39 -8.04 -5.49 -10.78
CA GLN A 39 -6.67 -5.69 -10.29
C GLN A 39 -6.39 -4.88 -9.03
N THR A 40 -5.39 -5.31 -8.26
CA THR A 40 -4.93 -4.57 -7.08
C THR A 40 -4.35 -3.19 -7.47
N PRO A 41 -4.78 -2.08 -6.82
CA PRO A 41 -4.12 -0.79 -6.94
C PRO A 41 -2.62 -0.85 -6.71
N THR A 42 -1.85 -0.10 -7.50
CA THR A 42 -0.39 -0.11 -7.45
C THR A 42 0.18 0.34 -6.12
N GLU A 43 -0.45 1.32 -5.47
CA GLU A 43 -0.08 1.82 -4.14
C GLU A 43 -0.14 0.74 -3.04
N LEU A 44 -0.92 -0.32 -3.25
CA LEU A 44 -0.97 -1.47 -2.34
C LEU A 44 0.05 -2.55 -2.66
N ARG A 45 0.54 -2.64 -3.90
CA ARG A 45 1.38 -3.78 -4.33
C ARG A 45 2.71 -3.82 -3.58
N GLY A 46 3.27 -5.00 -3.41
CA GLY A 46 4.55 -5.25 -2.74
C GLY A 46 4.41 -5.75 -1.30
N ASN A 47 5.49 -5.59 -0.53
CA ASN A 47 5.62 -6.14 0.82
C ASN A 47 5.00 -5.26 1.90
N TRP A 48 4.42 -5.92 2.89
CA TRP A 48 3.79 -5.36 4.08
C TRP A 48 4.09 -6.25 5.29
N TYR A 49 4.45 -5.64 6.42
CA TYR A 49 4.89 -6.33 7.62
C TYR A 49 4.17 -5.79 8.86
N ALA A 50 3.58 -6.67 9.64
CA ALA A 50 3.05 -6.37 10.96
C ALA A 50 3.83 -7.17 12.01
N TRP A 51 4.25 -6.52 13.10
CA TRP A 51 4.89 -7.20 14.22
C TRP A 51 3.83 -7.86 15.09
N ASP A 52 3.93 -9.17 15.28
CA ASP A 52 3.12 -9.92 16.25
C ASP A 52 3.92 -10.02 17.56
N LYS A 53 3.55 -9.18 18.53
CA LYS A 53 4.21 -9.13 19.85
C LYS A 53 4.10 -10.45 20.60
N HIS A 54 2.97 -11.15 20.48
CA HIS A 54 2.72 -12.41 21.19
C HIS A 54 3.59 -13.54 20.64
N LYS A 55 3.64 -13.68 19.32
CA LYS A 55 4.43 -14.72 18.65
C LYS A 55 5.88 -14.30 18.37
N LYS A 56 6.27 -13.09 18.79
CA LYS A 56 7.60 -12.47 18.56
C LYS A 56 8.08 -12.62 17.11
N LYS A 57 7.19 -12.43 16.13
CA LYS A 57 7.50 -12.61 14.70
C LYS A 57 6.78 -11.60 13.82
N PHE A 58 7.25 -11.46 12.58
CA PHE A 58 6.55 -10.65 11.58
C PHE A 58 5.51 -11.46 10.84
N ASN A 59 4.28 -10.96 10.82
CA ASN A 59 3.32 -11.32 9.78
C ASN A 59 3.71 -10.60 8.49
N HIS A 60 3.89 -11.35 7.42
CA HIS A 60 4.31 -10.84 6.13
C HIS A 60 3.19 -11.00 5.12
N MET A 61 2.73 -9.88 4.58
CA MET A 61 1.78 -9.85 3.47
C MET A 61 2.50 -9.37 2.22
N HIS A 62 2.34 -10.10 1.12
CA HIS A 62 2.79 -9.68 -0.20
C HIS A 62 1.59 -9.54 -1.12
N ILE A 63 1.37 -8.33 -1.63
CA ILE A 63 0.25 -8.00 -2.51
C ILE A 63 0.76 -7.89 -3.94
N TYR A 64 0.39 -8.84 -4.79
CA TYR A 64 0.63 -8.75 -6.23
C TYR A 64 -0.58 -8.14 -6.95
N LYS A 65 -0.46 -8.02 -8.28
CA LYS A 65 -1.53 -7.52 -9.15
C LYS A 65 -2.82 -8.36 -9.07
N TYR A 66 -2.68 -9.68 -9.01
CA TYR A 66 -3.79 -10.65 -9.06
C TYR A 66 -3.76 -11.74 -7.99
N SER A 67 -2.84 -11.61 -7.03
CA SER A 67 -2.70 -12.57 -5.94
C SER A 67 -2.21 -11.88 -4.69
N ILE A 68 -2.61 -12.40 -3.53
CA ILE A 68 -2.16 -11.91 -2.24
C ILE A 68 -1.69 -13.10 -1.43
N TYR A 69 -0.55 -12.94 -0.75
CA TYR A 69 0.03 -13.95 0.11
C TYR A 69 0.14 -13.40 1.53
N LEU A 70 -0.24 -14.20 2.51
CA LEU A 70 -0.05 -13.93 3.92
C LEU A 70 0.79 -15.07 4.52
N ASN A 71 1.93 -14.72 5.11
CA ASN A 71 2.88 -15.68 5.69
C ASN A 71 3.21 -16.83 4.72
N ARG A 72 3.55 -16.48 3.47
CA ARG A 72 3.83 -17.39 2.35
C ARG A 72 2.64 -18.24 1.87
N LYS A 73 1.47 -18.18 2.53
CA LYS A 73 0.25 -18.85 2.08
C LYS A 73 -0.54 -17.92 1.17
N LYS A 74 -0.91 -18.39 -0.02
CA LYS A 74 -1.77 -17.64 -0.94
C LYS A 74 -3.15 -17.50 -0.30
N LEU A 75 -3.66 -16.28 -0.18
CA LEU A 75 -5.05 -16.04 0.17
C LEU A 75 -5.91 -16.57 -0.99
N TYR A 76 -6.63 -17.65 -0.72
CA TYR A 76 -7.35 -18.42 -1.72
C TYR A 76 -8.76 -17.87 -1.95
N VAL A 77 -9.12 -17.72 -3.23
CA VAL A 77 -10.49 -17.57 -3.68
C VAL A 77 -10.74 -18.68 -4.69
N LYS A 78 -11.76 -19.52 -4.44
CA LYS A 78 -12.08 -20.65 -5.33
C LYS A 78 -12.32 -20.16 -6.74
N ASN A 79 -11.56 -20.68 -7.71
CA ASN A 79 -11.66 -20.38 -9.14
C ASN A 79 -11.53 -18.90 -9.53
N HIS A 80 -10.93 -18.06 -8.68
CA HIS A 80 -10.80 -16.62 -8.94
C HIS A 80 -9.45 -16.04 -8.53
N LYS A 81 -9.15 -14.86 -9.08
CA LYS A 81 -7.97 -14.06 -8.70
C LYS A 81 -8.17 -13.47 -7.30
N SER A 82 -7.12 -13.46 -6.48
CA SER A 82 -7.13 -12.82 -5.17
C SER A 82 -6.54 -11.42 -5.26
N TYR A 83 -7.38 -10.44 -5.62
CA TYR A 83 -6.98 -9.04 -5.71
C TYR A 83 -7.89 -8.15 -4.88
N MET A 84 -7.38 -6.96 -4.56
CA MET A 84 -8.12 -5.92 -3.87
C MET A 84 -8.60 -4.86 -4.87
N TYR A 85 -9.76 -4.27 -4.63
CA TYR A 85 -10.25 -3.15 -5.41
C TYR A 85 -10.66 -2.01 -4.48
N ILE A 86 -10.73 -0.81 -5.06
CA ILE A 86 -11.06 0.41 -4.34
C ILE A 86 -12.57 0.46 -4.11
N ILE A 87 -12.98 0.67 -2.86
CA ILE A 87 -14.32 1.13 -2.52
C ILE A 87 -14.21 2.50 -1.86
N LYS A 88 -15.01 3.44 -2.34
CA LYS A 88 -15.14 4.77 -1.74
C LYS A 88 -16.48 4.87 -1.03
N HIS A 89 -16.43 5.22 0.24
CA HIS A 89 -17.63 5.50 1.03
C HIS A 89 -17.66 6.98 1.36
N LYS A 90 -18.84 7.62 1.24
CA LYS A 90 -19.02 8.97 1.78
C LYS A 90 -18.87 8.87 3.31
N LYS A 91 -18.24 9.87 3.91
CA LYS A 91 -18.08 9.89 5.37
C LYS A 91 -19.46 9.88 6.04
N GLY A 92 -19.67 8.93 6.94
CA GLY A 92 -20.95 8.80 7.66
C GLY A 92 -22.04 8.03 6.92
N SER A 93 -21.83 7.65 5.65
CA SER A 93 -22.85 6.93 4.88
C SER A 93 -22.81 5.41 5.05
N SER A 94 -21.76 4.88 5.66
CA SER A 94 -21.60 3.43 5.80
C SER A 94 -21.93 2.95 7.20
N HIS A 95 -22.61 1.80 7.24
CA HIS A 95 -23.20 1.22 8.43
C HIS A 95 -22.56 -0.14 8.74
N TYR A 96 -22.34 -0.41 10.03
CA TYR A 96 -21.99 -1.74 10.52
C TYR A 96 -22.84 -2.03 11.75
N GLY A 97 -23.90 -2.82 11.58
CA GLY A 97 -25.00 -2.86 12.55
C GLY A 97 -25.67 -1.49 12.67
N ASN A 98 -25.93 -1.05 13.91
CA ASN A 98 -26.58 0.24 14.23
C ASN A 98 -25.60 1.43 14.28
N GLN A 99 -24.38 1.29 13.77
CA GLN A 99 -23.32 2.29 13.91
C GLN A 99 -23.05 2.99 12.59
N HIS A 100 -23.14 4.33 12.60
CA HIS A 100 -22.77 5.21 11.49
C HIS A 100 -21.34 5.75 11.70
N GLY A 101 -20.65 6.12 10.61
CA GLY A 101 -19.50 7.03 10.75
C GLY A 101 -18.19 6.62 10.08
N PHE A 102 -18.08 5.45 9.44
CA PHE A 102 -16.90 5.14 8.62
C PHE A 102 -17.05 5.67 7.19
N GLY A 103 -15.92 5.90 6.51
CA GLY A 103 -15.90 6.51 5.18
C GLY A 103 -14.52 6.57 4.55
N GLY A 104 -14.41 7.20 3.38
CA GLY A 104 -13.14 7.41 2.68
C GLY A 104 -12.73 6.27 1.75
N THR A 105 -11.45 6.23 1.40
CA THR A 105 -10.91 5.27 0.41
C THR A 105 -10.49 4.00 1.13
N ASN A 106 -11.22 2.93 0.84
CA ASN A 106 -10.98 1.60 1.37
C ASN A 106 -10.63 0.65 0.24
N TYR A 107 -9.98 -0.43 0.61
CA TYR A 107 -9.66 -1.53 -0.28
C TYR A 107 -10.29 -2.77 0.31
N THR A 108 -11.17 -3.39 -0.45
CA THR A 108 -11.72 -4.70 -0.11
C THR A 108 -11.31 -5.68 -1.16
N PHE A 109 -11.50 -6.95 -0.86
CA PHE A 109 -11.23 -7.97 -1.83
C PHE A 109 -12.44 -8.22 -2.73
N HIS A 110 -12.16 -8.64 -3.96
CA HIS A 110 -13.21 -8.93 -4.96
C HIS A 110 -14.23 -9.98 -4.51
N LYS A 111 -13.83 -10.96 -3.71
CA LYS A 111 -14.70 -12.01 -3.13
C LYS A 111 -14.23 -12.40 -1.73
N SER A 112 -15.09 -13.07 -0.97
CA SER A 112 -14.77 -13.60 0.35
C SER A 112 -13.63 -14.63 0.30
N PHE A 113 -12.73 -14.59 1.29
CA PHE A 113 -11.63 -15.55 1.45
C PHE A 113 -12.01 -16.63 2.47
N THR A 114 -11.42 -17.81 2.34
CA THR A 114 -11.60 -18.91 3.29
C THR A 114 -10.90 -18.69 4.63
N MET A 115 -9.96 -17.75 4.71
CA MET A 115 -9.35 -17.35 5.98
C MET A 115 -10.07 -16.13 6.52
N GLY A 116 -10.44 -16.14 7.81
CA GLY A 116 -11.30 -15.18 8.51
C GLY A 116 -10.81 -13.73 8.48
N ASP A 117 -10.84 -13.12 7.30
CA ASP A 117 -10.14 -11.89 7.00
C ASP A 117 -10.98 -10.65 7.35
N ALA A 118 -10.24 -9.60 7.68
CA ALA A 118 -10.79 -8.28 7.86
C ALA A 118 -11.38 -7.75 6.54
N LYS A 119 -12.65 -7.32 6.60
CA LYS A 119 -13.47 -6.94 5.44
C LYS A 119 -12.99 -5.68 4.69
N ALA A 120 -12.11 -4.88 5.31
CA ALA A 120 -11.62 -3.63 4.75
C ALA A 120 -10.17 -3.32 5.17
N TYR A 121 -9.41 -2.81 4.21
CA TYR A 121 -8.09 -2.24 4.41
C TYR A 121 -8.09 -0.78 3.97
N TRP A 122 -7.20 0.04 4.53
CA TRP A 122 -7.00 1.42 4.07
C TRP A 122 -5.58 1.89 4.34
N LEU A 123 -5.10 2.81 3.51
CA LEU A 123 -3.81 3.46 3.73
C LEU A 123 -3.99 4.66 4.67
N SER A 124 -3.12 4.79 5.66
CA SER A 124 -3.14 5.94 6.58
C SER A 124 -3.03 7.27 5.82
N ARG A 125 -3.85 8.28 6.14
CA ARG A 125 -3.67 9.62 5.57
C ARG A 125 -2.28 10.20 5.83
N ARG A 126 -1.85 10.14 7.09
CA ARG A 126 -0.52 10.61 7.52
C ARG A 126 0.53 9.53 7.23
N LYS A 127 1.69 9.99 6.76
CA LYS A 127 2.87 9.15 6.62
C LYS A 127 3.50 8.95 8.01
N VAL A 128 3.95 7.74 8.30
CA VAL A 128 4.82 7.41 9.44
C VAL A 128 6.20 7.17 8.84
N ASN A 129 7.21 7.94 9.26
CA ASN A 129 8.57 7.89 8.70
C ASN A 129 8.59 7.99 7.16
N GLY A 130 7.84 8.97 6.62
CA GLY A 130 7.78 9.24 5.18
C GLY A 130 6.93 8.25 4.36
N ARG A 131 6.31 7.23 4.98
CA ARG A 131 5.53 6.20 4.26
C ARG A 131 4.13 6.02 4.84
N ARG A 132 3.14 5.75 4.00
CA ARG A 132 1.79 5.37 4.48
C ARG A 132 1.85 3.94 5.03
N VAL A 133 1.06 3.68 6.06
CA VAL A 133 0.88 2.33 6.62
C VAL A 133 -0.45 1.76 6.16
N LEU A 134 -0.49 0.45 5.94
CA LEU A 134 -1.72 -0.26 5.61
C LEU A 134 -2.40 -0.68 6.90
N LYS A 135 -3.65 -0.29 7.07
CA LYS A 135 -4.46 -0.57 8.26
C LYS A 135 -5.56 -1.53 7.91
N THR A 136 -5.93 -2.35 8.88
CA THR A 136 -7.10 -3.22 8.77
C THR A 136 -7.72 -3.44 10.14
N TYR A 137 -9.00 -3.75 10.18
CA TYR A 137 -9.71 -3.99 11.43
C TYR A 137 -9.20 -5.26 12.12
N LYS A 138 -9.04 -5.20 13.44
CA LYS A 138 -8.81 -6.35 14.31
C LYS A 138 -10.08 -6.51 15.15
N ASN A 139 -10.63 -7.72 15.23
CA ASN A 139 -11.72 -8.02 16.16
C ASN A 139 -11.35 -7.49 17.56
N SER A 140 -12.32 -6.88 18.26
CA SER A 140 -12.17 -6.16 19.54
C SER A 140 -11.68 -4.70 19.48
N LEU A 141 -12.29 -3.87 18.60
CA LEU A 141 -12.13 -2.39 18.60
C LEU A 141 -10.70 -1.87 18.30
N GLY A 142 -9.86 -2.70 17.67
CA GLY A 142 -8.47 -2.37 17.36
C GLY A 142 -8.16 -2.36 15.86
N PHE A 143 -6.96 -1.88 15.51
CA PHE A 143 -6.42 -1.98 14.16
C PHE A 143 -5.12 -2.75 14.11
N ASN A 144 -4.97 -3.62 13.12
CA ASN A 144 -3.66 -4.12 12.73
C ASN A 144 -3.01 -3.12 11.78
N ILE A 145 -1.72 -2.84 11.98
CA ILE A 145 -0.95 -1.91 11.17
C ILE A 145 0.22 -2.63 10.52
N TYR A 146 0.27 -2.51 9.19
CA TYR A 146 1.31 -3.07 8.35
C TYR A 146 2.18 -1.96 7.78
N ASN A 147 3.50 -2.15 7.91
CA ASN A 147 4.53 -1.27 7.43
C ASN A 147 5.20 -1.84 6.18
N ARG A 148 5.74 -0.99 5.31
CA ARG A 148 6.55 -1.43 4.16
C ARG A 148 7.90 -2.05 4.55
N LYS A 149 8.38 -1.77 5.76
CA LYS A 149 9.62 -2.29 6.34
C LYS A 149 9.30 -3.08 7.61
N LYS A 150 10.19 -4.00 7.98
CA LYS A 150 10.12 -4.69 9.27
C LYS A 150 10.42 -3.70 10.40
N ILE A 151 9.42 -3.36 11.19
CA ILE A 151 9.56 -2.52 12.38
C ILE A 151 9.06 -3.32 13.57
N LYS A 152 9.94 -3.63 14.54
CA LYS A 152 9.63 -4.42 15.74
C LYS A 152 8.86 -3.60 16.77
N HIS A 153 7.71 -3.07 16.37
CA HIS A 153 6.83 -2.31 17.25
C HIS A 153 5.40 -2.74 17.01
N ASP A 154 4.68 -3.00 18.11
CA ASP A 154 3.27 -3.32 18.04
C ASP A 154 2.49 -2.02 17.84
N TYR A 155 2.05 -1.81 16.61
CA TYR A 155 1.23 -0.66 16.24
C TYR A 155 -0.27 -0.96 16.35
N ALA A 156 -0.66 -1.99 17.11
CA ALA A 156 -2.07 -2.23 17.40
C ALA A 156 -2.59 -1.19 18.40
N TYR A 157 -3.39 -0.23 17.90
CA TYR A 157 -4.12 0.70 18.75
C TYR A 157 -5.50 0.13 19.02
N ASN A 158 -5.84 0.01 20.30
CA ASN A 158 -7.21 -0.20 20.73
C ASN A 158 -7.84 1.16 20.99
N TYR A 159 -9.05 1.37 20.50
CA TYR A 159 -9.81 2.57 20.83
C TYR A 159 -10.84 2.23 21.90
N THR A 160 -11.07 3.17 22.81
CA THR A 160 -12.18 3.10 23.74
C THR A 160 -13.48 3.40 23.00
N LYS A 161 -14.45 2.48 23.05
CA LYS A 161 -15.81 2.60 22.43
C LYS A 161 -15.80 2.81 20.89
N TYR A 162 -16.97 3.16 20.33
CA TYR A 162 -17.30 3.27 18.90
C TYR A 162 -16.46 4.27 18.07
N ASN A 163 -15.50 4.99 18.69
CA ASN A 163 -14.67 6.00 18.02
C ASN A 163 -13.75 5.45 16.93
N TYR A 164 -13.42 4.16 16.97
CA TYR A 164 -12.57 3.53 15.97
C TYR A 164 -13.19 3.56 14.57
N MET A 165 -14.52 3.42 14.43
CA MET A 165 -15.18 3.43 13.11
C MET A 165 -14.90 4.72 12.35
N SER A 166 -14.83 5.85 13.06
CA SER A 166 -14.47 7.14 12.47
C SER A 166 -13.05 7.18 11.88
N LYS A 167 -12.17 6.23 12.23
CA LYS A 167 -10.76 6.16 11.80
C LYS A 167 -10.53 5.24 10.60
N ILE A 168 -11.54 4.48 10.18
CA ILE A 168 -11.50 3.62 8.99
C ILE A 168 -11.57 4.50 7.73
N GLY A 169 -10.74 4.17 6.73
CA GLY A 169 -10.68 4.84 5.42
C GLY A 169 -10.27 6.32 5.43
N ARG A 170 -9.83 6.84 6.59
CA ARG A 170 -9.35 8.22 6.78
C ARG A 170 -7.96 8.50 6.23
#